data_AF-A0A6I4QE93-F1
#
_entry.id   AF-A0A6I4QE93-F1
#
_cell.length_a   1.000
_cell.length_b   1.000
_cell.length_c   1.000
_cell.angle_alpha   90.00
_cell.angle_beta   90.00
_cell.angle_gamma   90.00
#
_symmetry.space_group_name_H-M   'P 1'
#
loop_
_entity.id
_entity.type
_entity.pdbx_description
1 polymer ?
#
loop_
_entity_poly.entity_id
_entity_poly.type
_entity_poly.pdbx_seq_one_letter_code
_entity_poly.pdbx_strand_id
1 'polypeptide(L)'
;MTWITVKSVTYPRQSSKVIAKVKAGVRPLEKILIRRIPVNLLVFEVGHFWIEFLHEDESEIDEVMKNSRERGLKEKDLVDNDENPLQSSSKANGFRESYGWYPVGMPFQPINIFNDKSIISSDGILNGDHTQRRKADKNKKVTELTHTENRKAGRKSNHNEYSSRAFDPHQNGRFHPNKIKFTTHPYVLPSDTRTDEEIFNDIRAFAQKFEDEWSWTNDSYKETNCHTLLFLLLANCNLADPDCIGLKQDRHFIRYKKSLDNLPENTTEKNIIRKILIKKLSDISKKAKSE
;
A
#
# COMPACT_ATOMS: atom_id res chain seq x y z
N MET A 1 -7.31 27.79 -21.25
CA MET A 1 -7.34 26.48 -20.58
C MET A 1 -7.93 26.67 -19.19
N THR A 2 -8.84 25.79 -18.79
CA THR A 2 -9.51 25.80 -17.48
C THR A 2 -8.83 24.80 -16.53
N TRP A 3 -8.80 25.12 -15.23
CA TRP A 3 -8.17 24.31 -14.19
C TRP A 3 -9.16 24.11 -13.05
N ILE A 4 -8.99 23.02 -12.29
CA ILE A 4 -9.78 22.79 -11.08
C ILE A 4 -8.85 22.51 -9.89
N THR A 5 -9.25 23.01 -8.72
CA THR A 5 -8.63 22.61 -7.46
C THR A 5 -9.47 21.50 -6.87
N VAL A 6 -8.88 20.34 -6.67
CA VAL A 6 -9.56 19.19 -6.05
C VAL A 6 -9.10 19.10 -4.59
N LYS A 7 -10.07 19.02 -3.68
CA LYS A 7 -9.81 18.71 -2.26
C LYS A 7 -10.14 17.23 -2.02
N SER A 8 -9.19 16.47 -1.49
CA SER A 8 -9.37 15.09 -1.05
C SER A 8 -10.57 14.93 -0.09
N VAL A 9 -11.52 14.07 -0.46
CA VAL A 9 -12.75 13.77 0.29
C VAL A 9 -12.47 12.60 1.26
N THR A 10 -11.95 12.95 2.42
CA THR A 10 -11.96 12.08 3.62
C THR A 10 -12.45 12.90 4.81
N TYR A 11 -12.96 12.27 5.85
CA TYR A 11 -13.45 12.99 7.04
C TYR A 11 -12.39 13.97 7.58
N PRO A 12 -12.77 15.17 8.07
CA PRO A 12 -11.83 16.23 8.48
C PRO A 12 -10.76 15.84 9.51
N ARG A 13 -10.89 14.66 10.13
CA ARG A 13 -10.04 14.20 11.23
C ARG A 13 -9.02 13.12 10.87
N GLN A 14 -8.88 12.67 9.60
CA GLN A 14 -8.17 11.41 9.31
C GLN A 14 -6.70 11.48 8.82
N SER A 15 -6.15 12.65 8.42
CA SER A 15 -4.70 12.86 8.15
C SER A 15 -4.42 14.26 7.57
N SER A 16 -3.15 14.66 7.48
CA SER A 16 -2.72 15.81 6.68
C SER A 16 -2.90 15.54 5.19
N LYS A 17 -3.82 16.30 4.57
CA LYS A 17 -4.20 16.17 3.16
C LYS A 17 -3.32 17.03 2.26
N VAL A 18 -2.98 16.53 1.08
CA VAL A 18 -2.36 17.33 0.02
C VAL A 18 -3.44 17.96 -0.85
N ILE A 19 -3.27 19.24 -1.18
CA ILE A 19 -4.14 19.95 -2.14
C ILE A 19 -3.52 19.85 -3.53
N ALA A 20 -4.31 19.41 -4.50
CA ALA A 20 -3.88 19.19 -5.87
C ALA A 20 -4.44 20.26 -6.82
N LYS A 21 -3.59 20.72 -7.74
CA LYS A 21 -4.02 21.47 -8.94
C LYS A 21 -3.83 20.56 -10.15
N VAL A 22 -4.95 20.20 -10.79
CA VAL A 22 -4.96 19.28 -11.93
C VAL A 22 -5.61 19.92 -13.15
N LYS A 23 -5.28 19.38 -14.32
CA LYS A 23 -5.84 19.85 -15.60
C LYS A 23 -7.35 19.55 -15.66
N ALA A 24 -8.14 20.43 -16.29
CA ALA A 24 -9.56 20.16 -16.47
C ALA A 24 -9.81 18.83 -17.21
N GLY A 25 -10.82 18.08 -16.76
CA GLY A 25 -11.18 16.76 -17.26
C GLY A 25 -10.43 15.59 -16.60
N VAL A 26 -9.35 15.85 -15.84
CA VAL A 26 -8.72 14.84 -14.99
C VAL A 26 -9.64 14.57 -13.80
N ARG A 27 -9.92 13.28 -13.53
CA ARG A 27 -10.83 12.87 -12.46
C ARG A 27 -10.05 12.24 -11.31
N PRO A 28 -10.18 12.74 -10.06
CA PRO A 28 -9.65 12.06 -8.89
C PRO A 28 -10.45 10.77 -8.61
N LEU A 29 -9.77 9.72 -8.19
CA LEU A 29 -10.41 8.51 -7.69
C LEU A 29 -10.62 8.62 -6.18
N GLU A 30 -11.70 9.28 -5.79
CA GLU A 30 -11.96 9.64 -4.38
C GLU A 30 -12.13 8.41 -3.47
N LYS A 31 -12.59 7.29 -4.02
CA LYS A 31 -12.71 6.02 -3.30
C LYS A 31 -11.38 5.25 -3.15
N ILE A 32 -10.27 5.77 -3.67
CA ILE A 32 -8.93 5.17 -3.55
C ILE A 32 -8.00 6.13 -2.83
N LEU A 33 -7.33 5.64 -1.79
CA LEU A 33 -6.39 6.42 -0.98
C LEU A 33 -4.99 5.83 -1.11
N ILE A 34 -4.00 6.68 -1.37
CA ILE A 34 -2.59 6.34 -1.21
C ILE A 34 -2.16 6.89 0.15
N ARG A 35 -1.66 6.02 1.02
CA ARG A 35 -1.27 6.36 2.39
C ARG A 35 0.23 6.23 2.57
N ARG A 36 0.80 7.09 3.42
CA ARG A 36 2.17 6.95 3.88
C ARG A 36 2.31 7.24 5.36
N ILE A 37 3.03 6.35 6.04
CA ILE A 37 3.55 6.56 7.40
C ILE A 37 5.07 6.66 7.35
N PRO A 38 5.69 7.47 8.21
CA PRO A 38 7.12 7.38 8.43
C PRO A 38 7.44 6.06 9.14
N VAL A 39 8.46 5.36 8.66
CA VAL A 39 9.07 4.20 9.30
C VAL A 39 10.49 4.61 9.67
N ASN A 40 10.79 4.56 10.97
CA ASN A 40 12.12 4.86 11.48
C ASN A 40 12.99 3.61 11.33
N LEU A 41 13.85 3.60 10.32
CA LEU A 41 14.91 2.61 10.15
C LEU A 41 16.22 3.24 10.63
N LEU A 42 16.49 3.10 11.94
CA LEU A 42 17.68 3.55 12.69
C LEU A 42 17.96 5.07 12.64
N VAL A 43 18.19 5.62 11.44
CA VAL A 43 18.55 7.03 11.14
C VAL A 43 17.86 7.60 9.88
N PHE A 44 17.09 6.79 9.15
CA PHE A 44 16.34 7.25 7.98
C PHE A 44 14.83 7.26 8.26
N GLU A 45 14.18 8.40 8.03
CA GLU A 45 12.71 8.48 7.93
C GLU A 45 12.28 7.96 6.54
N VAL A 46 12.20 6.63 6.40
CA VAL A 46 11.70 6.02 5.16
C VAL A 46 10.20 5.87 5.26
N GLY A 47 9.45 6.34 4.26
CA GLY A 47 8.00 6.14 4.26
C GLY A 47 7.63 4.69 3.95
N HIS A 48 6.64 4.12 4.64
CA HIS A 48 5.92 2.96 4.12
C HIS A 48 4.66 3.42 3.39
N PHE A 49 4.45 2.91 2.18
CA PHE A 49 3.29 3.19 1.34
C PHE A 49 2.36 1.98 1.23
N TRP A 50 1.06 2.26 1.25
CA TRP A 50 0.03 1.31 0.85
C TRP A 50 -1.14 2.03 0.18
N ILE A 51 -1.96 1.28 -0.53
CA ILE A 51 -3.19 1.77 -1.17
C ILE A 51 -4.40 1.20 -0.44
N GLU A 52 -5.46 1.99 -0.23
CA GLU A 52 -6.70 1.61 0.44
C GLU A 52 -7.91 1.93 -0.44
N PHE A 53 -8.96 1.12 -0.34
CA PHE A 53 -10.26 1.40 -0.94
C PHE A 53 -11.30 1.78 0.11
N LEU A 54 -12.16 2.71 -0.26
CA LEU A 54 -13.33 3.12 0.51
C LEU A 54 -14.55 2.38 -0.02
N HIS A 55 -15.03 1.42 0.77
CA HIS A 55 -16.27 0.71 0.51
C HIS A 55 -17.39 1.21 1.42
N GLU A 56 -18.62 1.17 0.92
CA GLU A 56 -19.80 1.65 1.63
C GLU A 56 -20.19 0.73 2.81
N ASP A 57 -19.86 -0.55 2.70
CA ASP A 57 -20.13 -1.60 3.68
C ASP A 57 -18.99 -1.80 4.71
N GLU A 58 -18.00 -0.89 4.79
CA GLU A 58 -16.87 -1.01 5.73
C GLU A 58 -17.35 -1.23 7.19
N SER A 59 -18.47 -0.59 7.55
CA SER A 59 -19.04 -0.65 8.90
C SER A 59 -19.87 -1.90 9.18
N GLU A 60 -20.13 -2.75 8.19
CA GLU A 60 -20.84 -4.00 8.40
C GLU A 60 -19.96 -4.99 9.17
N ILE A 61 -20.52 -5.59 10.21
CA ILE A 61 -19.81 -6.50 11.12
C ILE A 61 -20.61 -7.81 11.21
N ASP A 62 -19.93 -8.94 11.01
CA ASP A 62 -20.47 -10.27 11.23
C ASP A 62 -20.91 -10.43 12.71
N GLU A 63 -22.04 -11.10 12.95
CA GLU A 63 -22.54 -11.32 14.31
C GLU A 63 -21.51 -12.06 15.18
N VAL A 64 -20.79 -13.02 14.60
CA VAL A 64 -19.72 -13.76 15.28
C VAL A 64 -18.55 -12.84 15.65
N MET A 65 -18.17 -11.92 14.76
CA MET A 65 -17.13 -10.94 15.06
C MET A 65 -17.57 -9.98 16.17
N LYS A 66 -18.83 -9.53 16.13
CA LYS A 66 -19.43 -8.70 17.18
C LYS A 66 -19.39 -9.40 18.54
N ASN A 67 -19.89 -10.63 18.62
CA ASN A 67 -19.91 -11.43 19.85
C ASN A 67 -18.49 -11.74 20.36
N SER A 68 -17.55 -11.99 19.45
CA SER A 68 -16.15 -12.26 19.80
C SER A 68 -15.48 -11.04 20.44
N ARG A 69 -15.74 -9.85 19.91
CA ARG A 69 -15.27 -8.58 20.49
C ARG A 69 -15.90 -8.31 21.85
N GLU A 70 -17.20 -8.52 22.01
CA GLU A 70 -17.92 -8.34 23.28
C GLU A 70 -17.41 -9.29 24.38
N ARG A 71 -17.02 -10.51 24.00
CA ARG A 71 -16.44 -11.51 24.92
C ARG A 71 -14.94 -11.31 25.19
N GLY A 72 -14.29 -10.35 24.53
CA GLY A 72 -12.86 -10.10 24.68
C GLY A 72 -11.96 -11.22 24.15
N LEU A 73 -12.43 -11.96 23.13
CA LEU A 73 -11.65 -13.00 22.46
C LEU A 73 -10.44 -12.41 21.71
N LYS A 74 -9.43 -13.24 21.46
CA LYS A 74 -8.18 -12.91 20.75
C LYS A 74 -8.09 -13.63 19.41
N GLU A 75 -7.11 -13.29 18.56
CA GLU A 75 -6.89 -13.98 17.27
C GLU A 75 -6.80 -15.50 17.43
N LYS A 76 -6.04 -15.93 18.44
CA LYS A 76 -5.84 -17.36 18.74
C LYS A 76 -7.13 -18.10 19.10
N ASP A 77 -8.18 -17.39 19.50
CA ASP A 77 -9.47 -17.97 19.89
C ASP A 77 -10.42 -18.09 18.68
N LEU A 78 -10.03 -17.55 17.51
CA LEU A 78 -10.79 -17.62 16.24
C LEU A 78 -10.19 -18.59 15.21
N VAL A 79 -9.14 -19.31 15.59
CA VAL A 79 -8.47 -20.31 14.74
C VAL A 79 -8.38 -21.66 15.45
N ASP A 80 -8.31 -22.75 14.69
CA ASP A 80 -8.07 -24.08 15.23
C ASP A 80 -6.59 -24.31 15.59
N ASN A 81 -6.27 -25.54 16.02
CA ASN A 81 -4.90 -25.94 16.37
C ASN A 81 -3.92 -25.88 15.18
N ASP A 82 -4.44 -25.94 13.95
CA ASP A 82 -3.69 -25.90 12.70
C ASP A 82 -3.63 -24.48 12.10
N GLU A 83 -4.05 -23.47 12.86
CA GLU A 83 -4.14 -22.06 12.46
C GLU A 83 -5.18 -21.77 11.35
N ASN A 84 -6.10 -22.70 11.08
CA ASN A 84 -7.20 -22.45 10.14
C ASN A 84 -8.30 -21.63 10.82
N PRO A 85 -8.95 -20.69 10.10
CA PRO A 85 -10.09 -19.96 10.62
C PRO A 85 -11.21 -20.91 11.07
N LEU A 86 -11.71 -20.75 12.30
CA LEU A 86 -12.91 -21.48 12.75
C LEU A 86 -14.15 -21.08 11.94
N GLN A 87 -14.14 -19.86 11.40
CA GLN A 87 -15.13 -19.34 10.46
C GLN A 87 -14.49 -18.26 9.59
N SER A 88 -14.82 -18.26 8.30
CA SER A 88 -14.47 -17.18 7.39
C SER A 88 -15.39 -15.98 7.58
N SER A 89 -14.82 -14.77 7.63
CA SER A 89 -15.59 -13.53 7.70
C SER A 89 -16.34 -13.28 6.38
N SER A 90 -17.62 -12.92 6.48
CA SER A 90 -18.44 -12.55 5.32
C SER A 90 -18.50 -11.03 5.11
N LYS A 91 -18.20 -10.26 6.16
CA LYS A 91 -18.23 -8.80 6.16
C LYS A 91 -16.84 -8.17 6.28
N ALA A 92 -16.78 -6.87 6.01
CA ALA A 92 -15.55 -6.10 6.14
C ALA A 92 -15.07 -6.03 7.60
N ASN A 93 -15.99 -6.08 8.56
CA ASN A 93 -15.73 -6.03 10.00
C ASN A 93 -14.97 -4.77 10.44
N GLY A 94 -15.13 -3.67 9.71
CA GLY A 94 -14.38 -2.44 9.92
C GLY A 94 -12.98 -2.46 9.31
N PHE A 95 -12.53 -3.52 8.63
CA PHE A 95 -11.26 -3.48 7.90
C PHE A 95 -11.47 -2.90 6.49
N ARG A 96 -10.54 -2.03 6.07
CA ARG A 96 -10.51 -1.48 4.71
C ARG A 96 -9.70 -2.38 3.80
N GLU A 97 -10.23 -2.60 2.60
CA GLU A 97 -9.45 -3.25 1.55
C GLU A 97 -8.18 -2.45 1.30
N SER A 98 -7.03 -3.11 1.35
CA SER A 98 -5.75 -2.42 1.21
C SER A 98 -4.61 -3.35 0.81
N TYR A 99 -3.60 -2.75 0.15
CA TYR A 99 -2.47 -3.46 -0.43
C TYR A 99 -1.14 -2.74 -0.16
N GLY A 100 -0.20 -3.45 0.47
CA GLY A 100 1.17 -3.01 0.74
C GLY A 100 2.18 -4.14 0.58
N TRP A 101 3.46 -3.81 0.39
CA TRP A 101 4.55 -4.79 0.24
C TRP A 101 5.50 -4.79 1.43
N TYR A 102 5.75 -5.97 1.99
CA TYR A 102 6.50 -6.13 3.23
C TYR A 102 7.58 -7.20 3.13
N PRO A 103 8.66 -7.08 3.90
CA PRO A 103 9.55 -8.20 4.12
C PRO A 103 8.90 -9.19 5.10
N VAL A 104 9.16 -10.48 4.89
CA VAL A 104 8.74 -11.55 5.81
C VAL A 104 9.26 -11.31 7.24
N GLY A 105 10.51 -10.86 7.37
CA GLY A 105 11.14 -10.45 8.63
C GLY A 105 12.05 -9.25 8.40
N MET A 106 12.31 -8.45 9.42
CA MET A 106 13.31 -7.38 9.32
C MET A 106 14.67 -8.04 9.09
N PRO A 107 15.32 -7.84 7.92
CA PRO A 107 16.59 -8.50 7.68
C PRO A 107 17.64 -7.64 8.41
N PHE A 108 17.83 -7.94 9.69
CA PHE A 108 18.97 -7.40 10.44
C PHE A 108 20.23 -8.05 9.88
N GLN A 109 20.87 -7.38 8.94
CA GLN A 109 22.32 -7.44 8.85
C GLN A 109 22.84 -6.07 9.29
N PRO A 110 23.63 -5.99 10.38
CA PRO A 110 24.27 -4.75 10.77
C PRO A 110 25.22 -4.38 9.63
N ILE A 111 24.78 -3.38 8.88
CA ILE A 111 25.56 -2.41 8.12
C ILE A 111 26.90 -2.99 7.61
N ASN A 112 26.89 -3.51 6.38
CA ASN A 112 28.12 -3.73 5.63
C ASN A 112 28.65 -2.36 5.16
N ILE A 113 29.10 -1.53 6.12
CA ILE A 113 29.58 -0.14 5.93
C ILE A 113 30.83 -0.09 5.04
N PHE A 114 31.50 -1.23 4.84
CA PHE A 114 32.78 -1.30 4.14
C PHE A 114 32.67 -1.62 2.64
N ASN A 115 31.47 -1.83 2.11
CA ASN A 115 31.23 -1.95 0.67
C ASN A 115 29.98 -1.12 0.33
N ASP A 116 30.04 -0.24 -0.66
CA ASP A 116 28.97 0.64 -1.19
C ASP A 116 27.70 -0.08 -1.72
N LYS A 117 27.29 -1.20 -1.11
CA LYS A 117 26.18 -2.08 -1.50
C LYS A 117 25.40 -2.48 -0.26
N SER A 118 24.71 -1.52 0.36
CA SER A 118 23.69 -1.84 1.36
C SER A 118 22.45 -2.39 0.63
N ILE A 119 22.46 -3.68 0.34
CA ILE A 119 21.33 -4.46 -0.17
C ILE A 119 20.78 -5.24 1.01
N ILE A 120 19.61 -4.85 1.50
CA ILE A 120 18.84 -5.64 2.45
C ILE A 120 17.75 -6.32 1.63
N SER A 121 17.67 -7.66 1.65
CA SER A 121 16.59 -8.39 0.99
C SER A 121 16.03 -9.53 1.85
N SER A 122 14.77 -9.87 1.60
CA SER A 122 14.09 -11.06 2.11
C SER A 122 12.99 -11.46 1.14
N ASP A 123 12.31 -12.57 1.40
CA ASP A 123 11.04 -12.86 0.74
C ASP A 123 10.06 -11.69 0.95
N GLY A 124 9.42 -11.29 -0.14
CA GLY A 124 8.41 -10.25 -0.15
C GLY A 124 7.03 -10.82 0.00
N ILE A 125 6.18 -10.14 0.76
CA ILE A 125 4.83 -10.61 1.04
C ILE A 125 3.80 -9.48 1.06
N LEU A 126 2.70 -9.72 0.34
CA LEU A 126 1.57 -8.80 0.29
C LEU A 126 0.95 -8.67 1.69
N ASN A 127 0.70 -7.43 2.09
CA ASN A 127 0.09 -7.06 3.37
C ASN A 127 0.82 -7.61 4.60
N GLY A 128 2.06 -8.09 4.47
CA GLY A 128 2.75 -8.69 5.60
C GLY A 128 2.11 -10.00 6.06
N ASP A 129 1.35 -10.65 5.18
CA ASP A 129 0.56 -11.83 5.53
C ASP A 129 1.43 -13.08 5.64
N HIS A 130 2.23 -13.15 6.71
CA HIS A 130 3.20 -14.21 6.97
C HIS A 130 3.03 -14.80 8.38
N THR A 131 3.25 -16.11 8.53
CA THR A 131 3.13 -16.83 9.81
C THR A 131 3.96 -16.20 10.94
N GLN A 132 5.20 -15.77 10.65
CA GLN A 132 6.04 -15.09 11.65
C GLN A 132 5.43 -13.77 12.15
N ARG A 133 4.87 -12.96 11.24
CA ARG A 133 4.22 -11.69 11.61
C ARG A 133 2.91 -11.93 12.36
N ARG A 134 2.12 -12.92 11.93
CA ARG A 134 0.89 -13.34 12.61
C ARG A 134 1.18 -13.79 14.05
N LYS A 135 2.22 -14.61 14.27
CA LYS A 135 2.65 -15.05 15.62
C LYS A 135 3.03 -13.88 16.54
N ALA A 136 3.58 -12.80 16.00
CA ALA A 136 3.90 -11.60 16.77
C ALA A 136 2.67 -10.80 17.22
N ASP A 137 1.51 -11.06 16.62
CA ASP A 137 0.23 -10.52 17.04
C ASP A 137 -0.36 -11.45 18.13
N LYS A 138 -0.64 -12.74 17.85
CA LYS A 138 -1.29 -13.76 18.73
C LYS A 138 -1.30 -13.61 20.27
N ASN A 139 -0.23 -13.08 20.89
CA ASN A 139 -0.05 -12.97 22.34
C ASN A 139 -0.29 -11.57 22.93
N LYS A 140 -0.61 -10.53 22.15
CA LYS A 140 -0.86 -9.19 22.71
C LYS A 140 -2.27 -9.09 23.33
N LYS A 141 -2.42 -8.27 24.37
CA LYS A 141 -3.72 -8.07 25.06
C LYS A 141 -4.72 -7.38 24.13
N VAL A 142 -5.86 -8.04 23.81
CA VAL A 142 -7.13 -7.47 23.27
C VAL A 142 -7.03 -6.67 21.94
N THR A 143 -5.84 -6.52 21.36
CA THR A 143 -5.53 -5.56 20.29
C THR A 143 -5.83 -6.00 18.85
N GLU A 144 -6.50 -7.13 18.61
CA GLU A 144 -6.32 -7.80 17.30
C GLU A 144 -7.57 -8.15 16.51
N LEU A 145 -8.73 -8.20 17.15
CA LEU A 145 -10.00 -8.32 16.42
C LEU A 145 -10.54 -6.95 15.96
N THR A 146 -9.92 -5.86 16.42
CA THR A 146 -10.36 -4.50 16.14
C THR A 146 -9.45 -3.82 15.13
N HIS A 147 -10.06 -3.21 14.13
CA HIS A 147 -9.40 -2.51 13.03
C HIS A 147 -8.76 -1.16 13.47
N THR A 148 -8.87 -0.80 14.75
CA THR A 148 -8.40 0.46 15.35
C THR A 148 -7.02 0.33 16.01
N GLU A 149 -6.58 -0.90 16.28
CA GLU A 149 -5.37 -1.21 17.03
C GLU A 149 -4.19 -1.57 16.13
N ASN A 150 -2.97 -1.47 16.67
CA ASN A 150 -1.75 -1.75 15.89
C ASN A 150 -1.58 -3.25 15.64
N ARG A 151 -1.21 -3.63 14.42
CA ARG A 151 -0.91 -5.03 14.06
C ARG A 151 0.43 -5.13 13.33
N LYS A 152 1.02 -6.33 13.35
CA LYS A 152 2.21 -6.66 12.58
C LYS A 152 1.85 -7.38 11.29
N ALA A 153 0.78 -8.15 11.24
CA ALA A 153 0.33 -8.84 10.04
C ALA A 153 -1.02 -8.28 9.54
N GLY A 154 -1.07 -7.95 8.24
CA GLY A 154 -2.31 -7.82 7.52
C GLY A 154 -2.88 -9.18 7.14
N ARG A 155 -3.78 -9.23 6.15
CA ARG A 155 -4.31 -10.47 5.58
C ARG A 155 -4.47 -10.37 4.06
N LYS A 156 -4.27 -11.47 3.33
CA LYS A 156 -4.72 -11.67 1.94
C LYS A 156 -6.16 -12.19 1.94
N SER A 157 -6.93 -11.95 0.88
CA SER A 157 -8.35 -12.32 0.82
C SER A 157 -8.62 -13.81 1.05
N ASN A 158 -7.75 -14.70 0.56
CA ASN A 158 -7.93 -16.16 0.68
C ASN A 158 -7.53 -16.76 2.04
N HIS A 159 -6.97 -15.95 2.94
CA HIS A 159 -6.55 -16.38 4.27
C HIS A 159 -6.92 -15.32 5.29
N ASN A 160 -8.21 -14.96 5.36
CA ASN A 160 -8.69 -13.87 6.20
C ASN A 160 -9.86 -14.28 7.09
N GLU A 161 -9.52 -14.53 8.34
CA GLU A 161 -10.46 -14.82 9.42
C GLU A 161 -11.19 -13.57 9.94
N TYR A 162 -10.70 -12.36 9.67
CA TYR A 162 -11.23 -11.12 10.26
C TYR A 162 -12.04 -10.25 9.32
N SER A 163 -11.91 -10.43 8.01
CA SER A 163 -12.56 -9.60 7.01
C SER A 163 -12.76 -10.37 5.73
N SER A 164 -13.81 -10.04 4.99
CA SER A 164 -13.99 -10.52 3.62
C SER A 164 -12.97 -9.95 2.62
N ARG A 165 -12.13 -8.98 3.03
CA ARG A 165 -11.21 -8.25 2.15
C ARG A 165 -9.77 -8.29 2.63
N ALA A 166 -8.83 -8.36 1.70
CA ALA A 166 -7.41 -8.22 2.00
C ALA A 166 -7.13 -6.86 2.65
N PHE A 167 -6.25 -6.81 3.64
CA PHE A 167 -5.97 -5.55 4.32
C PHE A 167 -4.54 -5.42 4.82
N ASP A 168 -4.06 -4.17 4.87
CA ASP A 168 -2.76 -3.75 5.34
C ASP A 168 -2.71 -3.63 6.88
N PRO A 169 -1.61 -4.01 7.55
CA PRO A 169 -1.48 -3.93 9.00
C PRO A 169 -1.47 -2.49 9.56
N HIS A 170 -1.15 -1.48 8.74
CA HIS A 170 -1.06 -0.07 9.16
C HIS A 170 -2.33 0.75 8.89
N GLN A 171 -3.38 0.14 8.33
CA GLN A 171 -4.66 0.82 8.09
C GLN A 171 -5.30 1.42 9.35
N ASN A 172 -4.90 0.94 10.54
CA ASN A 172 -5.37 1.47 11.82
C ASN A 172 -4.92 2.93 12.02
N GLY A 173 -3.86 3.36 11.32
CA GLY A 173 -3.38 4.73 11.30
C GLY A 173 -4.45 5.76 11.00
N ARG A 174 -5.55 5.39 10.32
CA ARG A 174 -6.68 6.29 10.04
C ARG A 174 -7.45 6.74 11.29
N PHE A 175 -7.31 6.02 12.40
CA PHE A 175 -7.85 6.39 13.72
C PHE A 175 -6.84 7.17 14.57
N HIS A 176 -5.61 7.32 14.09
CA HIS A 176 -4.50 7.97 14.78
C HIS A 176 -3.92 9.06 13.86
N PRO A 177 -4.55 10.25 13.78
CA PRO A 177 -4.29 11.24 12.74
C PRO A 177 -2.84 11.75 12.69
N ASN A 178 -2.11 11.61 13.80
CA ASN A 178 -0.70 11.95 13.91
C ASN A 178 0.24 10.93 13.23
N LYS A 179 -0.21 9.70 12.97
CA LYS A 179 0.57 8.62 12.34
C LYS A 179 0.63 8.76 10.82
N ILE A 180 -0.49 9.06 10.16
CA ILE A 180 -0.55 9.23 8.71
C ILE A 180 -0.12 10.66 8.35
N LYS A 181 1.12 10.81 7.89
CA LYS A 181 1.68 12.10 7.50
C LYS A 181 1.25 12.54 6.11
N PHE A 182 0.77 11.62 5.30
CA PHE A 182 0.52 11.87 3.90
C PHE A 182 -0.63 11.03 3.37
N THR A 183 -1.56 11.67 2.66
CA THR A 183 -2.69 11.03 1.98
C THR A 183 -2.98 11.75 0.68
N THR A 184 -3.00 10.99 -0.42
CA THR A 184 -3.37 11.44 -1.76
C THR A 184 -4.35 10.47 -2.42
N HIS A 185 -4.84 10.84 -3.60
CA HIS A 185 -5.65 10.00 -4.47
C HIS A 185 -4.91 9.80 -5.79
N PRO A 186 -5.03 8.63 -6.43
CA PRO A 186 -4.69 8.53 -7.84
C PRO A 186 -5.74 9.24 -8.70
N TYR A 187 -5.36 9.54 -9.95
CA TYR A 187 -6.20 10.22 -10.92
C TYR A 187 -6.26 9.43 -12.22
N VAL A 188 -7.35 9.59 -12.95
CA VAL A 188 -7.46 9.11 -14.32
C VAL A 188 -7.49 10.26 -15.31
N LEU A 189 -6.94 10.03 -16.49
CA LEU A 189 -6.95 11.01 -17.58
C LEU A 189 -8.36 11.13 -18.20
N PRO A 190 -8.68 12.24 -18.89
CA PRO A 190 -10.02 12.46 -19.44
C PRO A 190 -10.54 11.37 -20.40
N SER A 191 -9.64 10.61 -21.02
CA SER A 191 -9.98 9.53 -21.95
C SER A 191 -10.30 8.20 -21.26
N ASP A 192 -10.14 8.11 -19.94
CA ASP A 192 -10.37 6.89 -19.18
C ASP A 192 -11.83 6.80 -18.76
N THR A 193 -12.54 5.84 -19.32
CA THR A 193 -13.99 5.63 -19.09
C THR A 193 -14.27 4.54 -18.07
N ARG A 194 -13.25 3.94 -17.45
CA ARG A 194 -13.44 2.87 -16.47
C ARG A 194 -14.16 3.39 -15.23
N THR A 195 -15.04 2.55 -14.72
CA THR A 195 -15.70 2.72 -13.42
C THR A 195 -14.71 2.50 -12.28
N ASP A 196 -15.04 2.99 -11.08
CA ASP A 196 -14.21 2.77 -9.90
C ASP A 196 -14.06 1.26 -9.59
N GLU A 197 -15.09 0.45 -9.81
CA GLU A 197 -15.05 -1.01 -9.58
C GLU A 197 -14.13 -1.73 -10.57
N GLU A 198 -14.12 -1.34 -11.85
CA GLU A 198 -13.16 -1.88 -12.83
C GLU A 198 -11.73 -1.55 -12.42
N ILE A 199 -11.48 -0.32 -11.94
CA ILE A 199 -10.16 0.09 -11.44
C ILE A 199 -9.78 -0.67 -10.17
N PHE A 200 -10.73 -0.91 -9.26
CA PHE A 200 -10.49 -1.75 -8.07
C PHE A 200 -10.08 -3.15 -8.48
N ASN A 201 -10.76 -3.75 -9.47
CA ASN A 201 -10.44 -5.07 -9.99
C ASN A 201 -9.06 -5.13 -10.66
N ASP A 202 -8.68 -4.10 -11.42
CA ASP A 202 -7.32 -4.01 -12.00
C ASP A 202 -6.25 -4.00 -10.89
N ILE A 203 -6.48 -3.22 -9.83
CA ILE A 203 -5.54 -3.12 -8.71
C ILE A 203 -5.48 -4.45 -7.93
N ARG A 204 -6.63 -5.08 -7.64
CA ARG A 204 -6.72 -6.39 -7.00
C ARG A 204 -5.92 -7.43 -7.79
N ALA A 205 -6.17 -7.48 -9.10
CA ALA A 205 -5.52 -8.43 -10.00
C ALA A 205 -4.01 -8.21 -10.04
N PHE A 206 -3.54 -6.96 -10.06
CA PHE A 206 -2.12 -6.66 -9.97
C PHE A 206 -1.53 -7.09 -8.62
N ALA A 207 -2.14 -6.69 -7.51
CA ALA A 207 -1.64 -6.95 -6.17
C ALA A 207 -1.56 -8.46 -5.87
N GLN A 208 -2.55 -9.24 -6.32
CA GLN A 208 -2.57 -10.70 -6.15
C GLN A 208 -1.49 -11.42 -6.96
N LYS A 209 -1.14 -10.89 -8.15
CA LYS A 209 -0.09 -11.45 -9.03
C LYS A 209 1.31 -10.92 -8.70
N PHE A 210 1.41 -9.90 -7.84
CA PHE A 210 2.69 -9.31 -7.52
C PHE A 210 3.50 -10.28 -6.64
N GLU A 211 4.57 -10.81 -7.23
CA GLU A 211 5.47 -11.75 -6.59
C GLU A 211 6.91 -11.33 -6.90
N ASP A 212 7.68 -11.08 -5.85
CA ASP A 212 9.07 -10.64 -5.95
C ASP A 212 9.78 -10.79 -4.60
N GLU A 213 11.09 -10.62 -4.57
CA GLU A 213 11.78 -10.36 -3.30
C GLU A 213 11.34 -9.00 -2.74
N TRP A 214 11.37 -8.84 -1.43
CA TRP A 214 11.42 -7.53 -0.82
C TRP A 214 12.88 -7.11 -0.71
N SER A 215 13.23 -5.92 -1.17
CA SER A 215 14.58 -5.39 -1.05
C SER A 215 14.61 -3.88 -0.84
N TRP A 216 15.64 -3.42 -0.13
CA TRP A 216 16.01 -2.02 0.02
C TRP A 216 17.43 -1.84 -0.52
N THR A 217 17.58 -0.99 -1.54
CA THR A 217 18.86 -0.78 -2.25
C THR A 217 19.10 0.69 -2.59
N ASN A 218 18.64 1.59 -1.71
CA ASN A 218 18.80 3.04 -1.84
C ASN A 218 18.30 3.57 -3.19
N ASP A 219 17.05 3.23 -3.54
CA ASP A 219 16.38 3.65 -4.77
C ASP A 219 17.06 3.13 -6.07
N SER A 220 17.80 2.02 -6.01
CA SER A 220 18.39 1.38 -7.18
C SER A 220 17.34 0.59 -7.98
N TYR A 221 17.58 0.34 -9.27
CA TYR A 221 16.72 -0.47 -10.13
C TYR A 221 16.51 -1.91 -9.62
N LYS A 222 17.39 -2.39 -8.73
CA LYS A 222 17.30 -3.68 -8.05
C LYS A 222 16.31 -3.69 -6.88
N GLU A 223 15.83 -2.52 -6.47
CA GLU A 223 14.92 -2.39 -5.33
C GLU A 223 13.53 -2.94 -5.65
N THR A 224 12.94 -3.60 -4.67
CA THR A 224 11.53 -3.98 -4.68
C THR A 224 10.95 -3.83 -3.27
N ASN A 225 10.31 -2.69 -3.00
CA ASN A 225 9.68 -2.44 -1.71
C ASN A 225 8.26 -1.86 -1.89
N CYS A 226 7.70 -1.30 -0.82
CA CYS A 226 6.38 -0.68 -0.85
C CYS A 226 6.24 0.49 -1.84
N HIS A 227 7.30 1.26 -2.11
CA HIS A 227 7.30 2.31 -3.14
C HIS A 227 7.29 1.69 -4.52
N THR A 228 8.15 0.69 -4.76
CA THR A 228 8.20 -0.02 -6.04
C THR A 228 6.86 -0.68 -6.37
N LEU A 229 6.23 -1.35 -5.39
CA LEU A 229 4.88 -1.90 -5.54
C LEU A 229 3.91 -0.82 -6.00
N LEU A 230 3.85 0.30 -5.27
CA LEU A 230 2.93 1.40 -5.58
C LEU A 230 3.18 1.95 -7.00
N PHE A 231 4.43 2.21 -7.38
CA PHE A 231 4.75 2.74 -8.71
C PHE A 231 4.35 1.77 -9.82
N LEU A 232 4.65 0.48 -9.66
CA LEU A 232 4.29 -0.52 -10.66
C LEU A 232 2.79 -0.73 -10.74
N LEU A 233 2.08 -0.69 -9.61
CA LEU A 233 0.63 -0.75 -9.54
C LEU A 233 -0.01 0.43 -10.29
N LEU A 234 0.38 1.66 -9.97
CA LEU A 234 -0.15 2.86 -10.63
C LEU A 234 0.14 2.83 -12.14
N ALA A 235 1.36 2.43 -12.53
CA ALA A 235 1.72 2.31 -13.94
C ALA A 235 0.91 1.26 -14.69
N ASN A 236 0.70 0.09 -14.08
CA ASN A 236 -0.04 -1.01 -14.67
C ASN A 236 -1.51 -0.63 -14.86
N CYS A 237 -2.13 -0.08 -13.80
CA CYS A 237 -3.53 0.32 -13.79
C CYS A 237 -3.82 1.66 -14.51
N ASN A 238 -2.85 2.28 -15.19
CA ASN A 238 -2.98 3.59 -15.87
C ASN A 238 -3.40 4.74 -14.94
N LEU A 239 -2.95 4.72 -13.69
CA LEU A 239 -3.30 5.72 -12.68
C LEU A 239 -2.20 6.76 -12.53
N ALA A 240 -2.57 8.03 -12.63
CA ALA A 240 -1.66 9.16 -12.45
C ALA A 240 -1.56 9.56 -10.97
N ASP A 241 -0.37 10.01 -10.57
CA ASP A 241 -0.14 10.71 -9.29
C ASP A 241 0.54 12.06 -9.57
N PRO A 242 -0.20 13.07 -10.04
CA PRO A 242 0.35 14.38 -10.36
C PRO A 242 0.91 15.11 -9.12
N ASP A 243 0.47 14.73 -7.92
CA ASP A 243 0.84 15.37 -6.66
C ASP A 243 2.26 14.98 -6.22
N CYS A 244 2.58 13.69 -6.19
CA CYS A 244 3.91 13.21 -5.83
C CYS A 244 4.86 13.12 -7.01
N ILE A 245 4.38 12.52 -8.11
CA ILE A 245 5.21 12.13 -9.25
C ILE A 245 5.25 13.24 -10.29
N GLY A 246 4.09 13.83 -10.62
CA GLY A 246 4.00 14.94 -11.59
C GLY A 246 4.74 16.20 -11.14
N LEU A 247 4.77 16.48 -9.83
CA LEU A 247 5.52 17.61 -9.24
C LEU A 247 6.98 17.28 -8.90
N LYS A 248 7.46 16.06 -9.17
CA LYS A 248 8.81 15.62 -8.80
C LYS A 248 9.10 15.84 -7.29
N GLN A 249 8.09 15.63 -6.44
CA GLN A 249 8.25 15.75 -4.99
C GLN A 249 8.75 14.45 -4.38
N ASP A 250 8.39 13.31 -4.97
CA ASP A 250 8.87 12.01 -4.51
C ASP A 250 10.32 11.76 -4.97
N ARG A 251 11.26 11.95 -4.04
CA ARG A 251 12.69 11.69 -4.27
C ARG A 251 12.98 10.22 -4.56
N HIS A 252 12.24 9.29 -3.97
CA HIS A 252 12.40 7.85 -4.21
C HIS A 252 12.03 7.53 -5.66
N PHE A 253 10.90 8.05 -6.15
CA PHE A 253 10.52 7.90 -7.55
C PHE A 253 11.58 8.44 -8.51
N ILE A 254 12.10 9.66 -8.26
CA ILE A 254 13.10 10.29 -9.13
C ILE A 254 14.38 9.47 -9.20
N ARG A 255 14.88 9.00 -8.06
CA ARG A 255 16.12 8.22 -7.98
C ARG A 255 15.93 6.84 -8.59
N TYR A 256 14.81 6.17 -8.30
CA TYR A 256 14.47 4.88 -8.88
C TYR A 256 14.37 4.95 -10.41
N LYS A 257 13.64 5.95 -10.93
CA LYS A 257 13.56 6.21 -12.37
C LYS A 257 14.94 6.46 -12.98
N LYS A 258 15.77 7.31 -12.34
CA LYS A 258 17.14 7.57 -12.82
C LYS A 258 17.98 6.29 -12.83
N SER A 259 17.81 5.41 -11.84
CA SER A 259 18.51 4.13 -11.81
C SER A 259 18.07 3.20 -12.94
N LEU A 260 16.78 3.15 -13.27
CA LEU A 260 16.24 2.43 -14.44
C LEU A 260 16.63 3.07 -15.78
N ASP A 261 16.80 4.38 -15.84
CA ASP A 261 17.26 5.04 -17.07
C ASP A 261 18.70 4.63 -17.41
N ASN A 262 19.52 4.36 -16.39
CA ASN A 262 20.94 3.96 -16.48
C ASN A 262 21.16 2.45 -16.31
N LEU A 263 20.24 1.61 -16.81
CA LEU A 263 20.42 0.15 -16.76
C LEU A 263 21.69 -0.29 -17.50
N PRO A 264 22.43 -1.29 -16.99
CA PRO A 264 23.53 -1.91 -17.71
C PRO A 264 23.07 -2.62 -18.99
N GLU A 265 23.99 -2.85 -19.93
CA GLU A 265 23.70 -3.53 -21.21
C GLU A 265 23.11 -4.94 -21.03
N ASN A 266 23.56 -5.69 -20.02
CA ASN A 266 23.10 -7.06 -19.71
C ASN A 266 21.97 -7.10 -18.66
N THR A 267 21.02 -6.17 -18.72
CA THR A 267 19.92 -6.13 -17.74
C THR A 267 18.85 -7.18 -18.01
N THR A 268 18.11 -7.56 -16.97
CA THR A 268 17.03 -8.56 -17.07
C THR A 268 15.78 -7.98 -17.72
N GLU A 269 14.97 -8.85 -18.35
CA GLU A 269 13.68 -8.47 -18.93
C GLU A 269 12.77 -7.75 -17.91
N LYS A 270 12.74 -8.26 -16.67
CA LYS A 270 12.05 -7.62 -15.54
C LYS A 270 12.40 -6.13 -15.40
N ASN A 271 13.68 -5.77 -15.47
CA ASN A 271 14.12 -4.39 -15.33
C ASN A 271 13.74 -3.53 -16.54
N ILE A 272 13.73 -4.12 -17.74
CA ILE A 272 13.25 -3.47 -18.96
C ILE A 272 11.76 -3.14 -18.83
N ILE A 273 10.95 -4.11 -18.41
CA ILE A 273 9.50 -3.93 -18.17
C ILE A 273 9.28 -2.83 -17.12
N ARG A 274 10.02 -2.87 -16.00
CA ARG A 274 9.96 -1.83 -14.97
C ARG A 274 10.31 -0.45 -15.54
N LYS A 275 11.36 -0.33 -16.35
CA LYS A 275 11.71 0.94 -17.01
C LYS A 275 10.56 1.49 -17.86
N ILE A 276 9.91 0.64 -18.65
CA ILE A 276 8.75 1.01 -19.48
C ILE A 276 7.60 1.51 -18.60
N LEU A 277 7.25 0.76 -17.54
CA LEU A 277 6.17 1.10 -16.61
C LEU A 277 6.45 2.41 -15.86
N ILE A 278 7.67 2.62 -15.35
CA ILE A 278 8.02 3.84 -14.64
C ILE A 278 8.03 5.07 -15.58
N LYS A 279 8.46 4.90 -16.83
CA LYS A 279 8.33 5.95 -17.83
C LYS A 279 6.86 6.28 -18.09
N LYS A 280 6.02 5.27 -18.31
CA LYS A 280 4.58 5.41 -18.49
C LYS A 280 3.94 6.17 -17.32
N LEU A 281 4.25 5.81 -16.07
CA LEU A 281 3.75 6.50 -14.88
C LEU A 281 4.16 7.97 -14.81
N SER A 282 5.43 8.26 -15.12
CA SER A 282 5.92 9.64 -15.25
C SER A 282 5.11 10.42 -16.28
N ASP A 283 4.86 9.82 -17.44
CA ASP A 283 4.22 10.52 -18.56
C ASP A 283 2.73 10.76 -18.32
N ILE A 284 1.98 9.80 -17.77
CA ILE A 284 0.57 10.00 -17.41
C ILE A 284 0.43 11.01 -16.26
N SER A 285 1.33 10.98 -15.27
CA SER A 285 1.29 11.92 -14.14
C SER A 285 1.63 13.36 -14.56
N LYS A 286 2.54 13.54 -15.52
CA LYS A 286 2.80 14.86 -16.14
C LYS A 286 1.61 15.35 -16.95
N LYS A 287 0.96 14.47 -17.73
CA LYS A 287 -0.23 14.84 -18.52
C LYS A 287 -1.41 15.27 -17.65
N ALA A 288 -1.55 14.68 -16.45
CA ALA A 288 -2.60 15.01 -15.50
C ALA A 288 -2.41 16.39 -14.82
N LYS A 289 -1.19 16.90 -14.83
CA LYS A 289 -0.82 18.13 -14.12
C LYS A 289 -1.19 19.39 -14.93
N SER A 290 -1.63 20.44 -14.23
CA SER A 290 -1.66 21.81 -14.77
C SER A 290 -0.26 22.42 -14.65
N GLU A 291 0.28 22.98 -15.74
CA GLU A 291 1.59 23.67 -15.74
C GLU A 291 1.75 24.65 -14.57
#